data_AF-A0EZV7-F1
#
_entry.id   AF-A0EZV7-F1
#
_cell.length_a   1.000
_cell.length_b   1.000
_cell.length_c   1.000
_cell.angle_alpha   90.00
_cell.angle_beta   90.00
_cell.angle_gamma   90.00
#
_symmetry.space_group_name_H-M   'P 1'
#
loop_
_entity.id
_entity.type
_entity.pdbx_description
1 polymer ?
#
loop_
_entity_poly.entity_id
_entity_poly.type
_entity_poly.pdbx_seq_one_letter_code
_entity_poly.pdbx_strand_id
1 'polypeptide(L)'
;MGRVSGRGTSCCVALFLALTSVSAVERLNSINDLKKIYLGQSVPKHSLLLLHWFASIIEIDRNNVIQLPFDPNNGDYGSHHYGNFDRLLDPPPHGQRYYTVGNLNTDASEELPDYVVNPRAEYVGGNTDRIIVRIQNGRW
;
A
#
# COMPACT_ATOMS: atom_id res chain seq x y z
N MET A 1 -55.35 51.08 -24.59
CA MET A 1 -54.10 50.27 -24.62
C MET A 1 -54.04 49.42 -23.35
N GLY A 2 -54.04 48.10 -23.49
CA GLY A 2 -53.74 47.18 -22.39
C GLY A 2 -53.27 45.88 -23.02
N ARG A 3 -51.96 45.65 -23.06
CA ARG A 3 -51.35 44.39 -23.49
C ARG A 3 -50.92 43.62 -22.25
N VAL A 4 -51.48 42.43 -22.09
CA VAL A 4 -50.90 41.37 -21.24
C VAL A 4 -49.76 40.75 -22.03
N SER A 5 -48.56 40.64 -21.45
CA SER A 5 -47.63 39.54 -21.72
C SER A 5 -46.42 39.62 -20.80
N GLY A 6 -46.07 38.48 -20.18
CA GLY A 6 -44.88 38.33 -19.35
C GLY A 6 -44.80 36.96 -18.71
N ARG A 7 -44.82 35.87 -19.50
CA ARG A 7 -44.37 34.54 -19.05
C ARG A 7 -42.86 34.58 -18.90
N GLY A 8 -42.37 34.58 -17.67
CA GLY A 8 -40.98 34.28 -17.34
C GLY A 8 -40.92 32.93 -16.63
N THR A 9 -40.87 31.84 -17.38
CA THR A 9 -40.42 30.54 -16.85
C THR A 9 -38.94 30.69 -16.50
N SER A 10 -38.64 30.89 -15.21
CA SER A 10 -37.26 30.94 -14.73
C SER A 10 -36.66 29.54 -14.79
N CYS A 11 -35.90 29.32 -15.85
CA CYS A 11 -35.14 28.11 -16.11
C CYS A 11 -34.15 27.83 -14.99
N CYS A 12 -34.23 26.61 -14.46
CA CYS A 12 -33.12 25.72 -14.14
C CYS A 12 -31.80 26.39 -13.73
N VAL A 13 -31.56 26.49 -12.42
CA VAL A 13 -30.20 26.35 -11.88
C VAL A 13 -30.24 25.33 -10.76
N ALA A 14 -30.36 24.05 -11.13
CA ALA A 14 -29.99 22.97 -10.22
C ALA A 14 -28.46 22.96 -10.14
N LEU A 15 -27.91 23.67 -9.16
CA LEU A 15 -26.50 23.59 -8.79
C LEU A 15 -26.23 22.18 -8.22
N PHE A 16 -25.86 21.25 -9.09
CA PHE A 16 -25.27 19.98 -8.67
C PHE A 16 -23.84 20.25 -8.21
N LEU A 17 -23.68 20.64 -6.94
CA LEU A 17 -22.41 20.58 -6.25
C LEU A 17 -22.10 19.11 -5.97
N ALA A 18 -21.46 18.44 -6.92
CA ALA A 18 -20.80 17.17 -6.67
C ALA A 18 -19.59 17.46 -5.75
N LEU A 19 -19.82 17.50 -4.45
CA LEU A 19 -18.76 17.43 -3.45
C LEU A 19 -18.14 16.03 -3.58
N THR A 20 -17.06 15.93 -4.36
CA THR A 20 -16.17 14.79 -4.29
C THR A 20 -15.63 14.77 -2.87
N SER A 21 -16.15 13.88 -2.03
CA SER A 21 -15.62 13.67 -0.69
C SER A 21 -14.17 13.21 -0.85
N VAL A 22 -13.23 14.11 -0.61
CA VAL A 22 -11.87 13.73 -0.26
C VAL A 22 -12.01 13.08 1.11
N SER A 23 -12.08 11.76 1.16
CA SER A 23 -11.83 11.08 2.43
C SER A 23 -10.42 11.47 2.84
N ALA A 24 -10.28 12.12 3.99
CA ALA A 24 -8.98 12.25 4.61
C ALA A 24 -8.49 10.82 4.85
N VAL A 25 -7.56 10.34 4.03
CA VAL A 25 -6.91 9.04 4.25
C VAL A 25 -6.18 9.16 5.57
N GLU A 26 -6.60 8.40 6.57
CA GLU A 26 -5.94 8.39 7.86
C GLU A 26 -4.49 7.92 7.65
N ARG A 27 -3.54 8.83 7.89
CA ARG A 27 -2.12 8.52 7.76
C ARG A 27 -1.65 7.84 9.04
N LEU A 28 -1.20 6.60 8.89
CA LEU A 28 -0.63 5.81 9.97
C LEU A 28 0.83 6.19 10.10
N ASN A 29 1.22 6.78 11.24
CA ASN A 29 2.57 7.29 11.43
C ASN A 29 3.42 6.40 12.34
N SER A 30 2.83 5.35 12.91
CA SER A 30 3.51 4.48 13.88
C SER A 30 2.99 3.05 13.86
N ILE A 31 3.76 2.12 14.42
CA ILE A 31 3.32 0.74 14.70
C ILE A 31 2.05 0.73 15.57
N ASN A 32 1.91 1.68 16.51
CA ASN A 32 0.70 1.79 17.33
C ASN A 32 -0.51 2.21 16.51
N ASP A 33 -0.34 3.00 15.46
CA ASP A 33 -1.43 3.32 14.53
C ASP A 33 -1.79 2.11 13.65
N LEU A 34 -0.78 1.35 13.20
CA LEU A 34 -1.02 0.09 12.48
C LEU A 34 -1.80 -0.93 13.34
N LYS A 35 -1.53 -0.99 14.65
CA LYS A 35 -2.28 -1.85 15.59
C LYS A 35 -3.74 -1.44 15.78
N LYS A 36 -4.08 -0.17 15.57
CA LYS A 36 -5.47 0.32 15.70
C LYS A 36 -6.32 -0.09 14.50
N ILE A 37 -5.69 -0.36 13.35
CA ILE A 37 -6.38 -0.91 12.20
C ILE A 37 -6.86 -2.31 12.56
N TYR A 38 -8.15 -2.55 12.38
CA TYR A 38 -8.70 -3.89 12.46
C TYR A 38 -8.23 -4.71 11.25
N LEU A 39 -7.02 -5.24 11.33
CA LEU A 39 -6.51 -6.23 10.37
C LEU A 39 -7.08 -7.64 10.63
N GLY A 40 -8.05 -7.75 11.56
CA GLY A 40 -8.56 -9.01 12.07
C GLY A 40 -7.65 -9.61 13.15
N GLN A 41 -8.18 -10.61 13.87
CA GLN A 41 -7.49 -11.30 14.96
C GLN A 41 -6.34 -12.21 14.49
N SER A 42 -6.06 -12.24 13.19
CA SER A 42 -5.22 -13.23 12.50
C SER A 42 -3.92 -12.69 11.90
N VAL A 43 -3.68 -11.37 11.85
CA VAL A 43 -2.41 -10.86 11.31
C VAL A 43 -1.30 -11.06 12.35
N PRO A 44 -0.23 -11.81 12.01
CA PRO A 44 0.91 -11.96 12.90
C PRO A 44 1.46 -10.59 13.29
N LYS A 45 1.72 -10.39 14.58
CA LYS A 45 2.26 -9.11 15.09
C LYS A 45 3.60 -8.76 14.43
N HIS A 46 4.38 -9.77 14.05
CA HIS A 46 5.63 -9.60 13.33
C HIS A 46 5.45 -8.91 11.97
N SER A 47 4.36 -9.20 11.23
CA SER A 47 4.06 -8.57 9.95
C SER A 47 3.91 -7.05 10.08
N LEU A 48 3.50 -6.54 11.25
CA LEU A 48 3.40 -5.10 11.51
C LEU A 48 4.76 -4.41 11.57
N LEU A 49 5.80 -5.11 12.05
CA LEU A 49 7.16 -4.57 12.09
C LEU A 49 7.73 -4.47 10.68
N LEU A 50 7.54 -5.51 9.86
CA LEU A 50 7.92 -5.50 8.46
C LEU A 50 7.17 -4.42 7.67
N LEU A 51 5.85 -4.30 7.88
CA LEU A 51 5.04 -3.27 7.22
C LEU A 51 5.45 -1.86 7.63
N HIS A 52 5.73 -1.64 8.92
CA HIS A 52 6.22 -0.35 9.40
C HIS A 52 7.56 0.03 8.76
N TRP A 53 8.52 -0.90 8.76
CA TRP A 53 9.81 -0.68 8.11
C TRP A 53 9.61 -0.37 6.62
N PHE A 54 8.84 -1.19 5.91
CA PHE A 54 8.62 -1.02 4.48
C PHE A 54 7.99 0.35 4.17
N ALA A 55 6.93 0.72 4.90
CA ALA A 55 6.28 2.02 4.78
C ALA A 55 7.20 3.21 5.11
N SER A 56 8.25 3.01 5.90
CA SER A 56 9.21 4.06 6.27
C SER A 56 10.27 4.34 5.20
N ILE A 57 10.51 3.38 4.29
CA ILE A 57 11.56 3.51 3.26
C ILE A 57 11.01 3.82 1.87
N ILE A 58 9.74 3.48 1.60
CA ILE A 58 9.15 3.72 0.29
C ILE A 58 8.73 5.18 0.12
N GLU A 59 8.76 5.64 -1.13
CA GLU A 59 8.08 6.86 -1.53
C GLU A 59 6.82 6.53 -2.32
N ILE A 60 5.80 7.36 -2.17
CA ILE A 60 4.58 7.28 -2.98
C ILE A 60 4.52 8.57 -3.79
N ASP A 61 4.60 8.45 -5.11
CA ASP A 61 4.56 9.60 -5.99
C ASP A 61 3.14 10.22 -6.05
N ARG A 62 3.02 11.35 -6.76
CA ARG A 62 1.72 12.05 -6.90
C ARG A 62 0.67 11.23 -7.67
N ASN A 63 1.07 10.15 -8.33
CA ASN A 63 0.20 9.23 -9.06
C ASN A 63 -0.15 7.97 -8.23
N ASN A 64 0.22 7.94 -6.95
CA ASN A 64 0.07 6.79 -6.05
C ASN A 64 0.90 5.57 -6.47
N VAL A 65 2.02 5.78 -7.16
CA VAL A 65 2.98 4.73 -7.51
C VAL A 65 4.02 4.64 -6.41
N ILE A 66 4.17 3.44 -5.84
CA ILE A 66 5.24 3.12 -4.89
C ILE A 66 6.57 3.10 -5.64
N GLN A 67 7.56 3.87 -5.16
CA GLN A 67 8.95 3.80 -5.56
C GLN A 67 9.73 3.07 -4.45
N LEU A 68 10.51 2.09 -4.84
CA LEU A 68 11.40 1.35 -3.93
C LEU A 68 12.79 1.98 -3.96
N PRO A 69 13.42 2.23 -2.81
CA PRO A 69 14.79 2.72 -2.79
C PRO A 69 15.84 1.63 -3.09
N PHE A 70 15.41 0.44 -3.56
CA PHE A 70 16.24 -0.75 -3.75
C PHE A 70 15.73 -1.59 -4.94
N ASP A 71 16.60 -2.45 -5.49
CA ASP A 71 16.24 -3.33 -6.62
C ASP A 71 15.90 -4.73 -6.11
N PRO A 72 14.62 -5.13 -6.09
CA PRO A 72 14.21 -6.45 -5.60
C PRO A 72 14.71 -7.62 -6.46
N ASN A 73 15.29 -7.39 -7.64
CA ASN A 73 15.96 -8.45 -8.40
C ASN A 73 17.30 -8.86 -7.80
N ASN A 74 17.94 -7.99 -7.03
CA ASN A 74 19.22 -8.29 -6.37
C ASN A 74 19.04 -9.18 -5.14
N GLY A 75 17.81 -9.36 -4.67
CA GLY A 75 17.52 -10.09 -3.45
C GLY A 75 17.46 -9.19 -2.20
N ASP A 76 17.68 -7.89 -2.36
CA ASP A 76 17.73 -6.89 -1.28
C ASP A 76 16.57 -7.09 -0.28
N TYR A 77 16.86 -7.08 1.02
CA TYR A 77 15.89 -7.28 2.09
C TYR A 77 15.09 -8.61 2.01
N GLY A 78 15.71 -9.64 1.44
CA GLY A 78 15.10 -10.95 1.20
C GLY A 78 14.05 -10.94 0.10
N SER A 79 14.13 -9.99 -0.83
CA SER A 79 13.17 -9.85 -1.92
C SER A 79 13.34 -10.94 -2.97
N HIS A 80 12.26 -11.33 -3.63
CA HIS A 80 12.31 -12.22 -4.80
C HIS A 80 11.02 -12.15 -5.61
N HIS A 81 11.07 -12.63 -6.84
CA HIS A 81 9.88 -12.70 -7.70
C HIS A 81 8.77 -13.55 -7.07
N TYR A 82 7.55 -13.01 -7.01
CA TYR A 82 6.35 -13.72 -6.59
C TYR A 82 5.60 -14.23 -7.82
N GLY A 83 5.61 -15.55 -8.02
CA GLY A 83 5.00 -16.18 -9.20
C GLY A 83 3.47 -16.21 -9.24
N ASN A 84 2.80 -15.95 -8.11
CA ASN A 84 1.33 -15.98 -8.00
C ASN A 84 0.69 -17.30 -8.53
N PHE A 85 1.34 -18.44 -8.27
CA PHE A 85 0.89 -19.76 -8.74
C PHE A 85 -0.37 -20.26 -8.00
N ASP A 86 -0.56 -19.78 -6.78
CA ASP A 86 -1.74 -19.94 -5.94
C ASP A 86 -2.93 -19.10 -6.41
N ARG A 87 -2.71 -18.15 -7.35
CA ARG A 87 -3.72 -17.24 -7.91
C ARG A 87 -4.39 -16.37 -6.85
N LEU A 88 -3.62 -15.95 -5.84
CA LEU A 88 -4.09 -15.04 -4.81
C LEU A 88 -4.35 -13.63 -5.37
N LEU A 89 -3.59 -13.23 -6.39
CA LEU A 89 -3.69 -11.94 -7.06
C LEU A 89 -4.11 -12.11 -8.53
N ASP A 90 -4.57 -11.03 -9.16
CA ASP A 90 -4.71 -11.00 -10.62
C ASP A 90 -3.34 -11.08 -11.32
N PRO A 91 -3.25 -11.55 -12.57
CA PRO A 91 -2.02 -11.49 -13.34
C PRO A 91 -1.50 -10.04 -13.46
N PRO A 92 -0.19 -9.81 -13.36
CA PRO A 92 0.35 -8.47 -13.48
C PRO A 92 0.16 -7.95 -14.92
N PRO A 93 -0.15 -6.65 -15.11
CA PRO A 93 -0.17 -6.04 -16.43
C PRO A 93 1.17 -6.18 -17.16
N HIS A 94 1.15 -6.04 -18.49
CA HIS A 94 2.35 -6.15 -19.29
C HIS A 94 3.46 -5.19 -18.81
N GLY A 95 4.67 -5.71 -18.65
CA GLY A 95 5.81 -4.94 -18.14
C GLY A 95 5.80 -4.72 -16.63
N GLN A 96 4.92 -5.38 -15.88
CA GLN A 96 4.92 -5.38 -14.41
C GLN A 96 5.18 -6.78 -13.86
N ARG A 97 5.69 -6.84 -12.64
CA ARG A 97 5.95 -8.09 -11.91
C ARG A 97 5.58 -7.94 -10.44
N TYR A 98 5.22 -9.05 -9.82
CA TYR A 98 5.06 -9.12 -8.38
C TYR A 98 6.38 -9.56 -7.73
N TYR A 99 6.72 -8.94 -6.61
CA TYR A 99 7.83 -9.33 -5.77
C TYR A 99 7.35 -9.52 -4.33
N THR A 100 7.93 -10.47 -3.64
CA THR A 100 7.88 -10.55 -2.19
C THR A 100 9.02 -9.72 -1.60
N VAL A 101 8.81 -9.19 -0.39
CA VAL A 101 9.84 -8.53 0.45
C VAL A 101 9.75 -9.11 1.86
N GLY A 102 10.88 -9.24 2.55
CA GLY A 102 10.92 -9.65 3.96
C GLY A 102 11.16 -11.14 4.21
N ASN A 103 11.78 -11.87 3.27
CA ASN A 103 12.15 -13.27 3.51
C ASN A 103 13.34 -13.42 4.46
N LEU A 104 13.07 -13.63 5.75
CA LEU A 104 14.08 -13.78 6.81
C LEU A 104 14.92 -15.08 6.74
N ASN A 105 14.68 -15.97 5.76
CA ASN A 105 15.43 -17.24 5.62
C ASN A 105 16.55 -17.11 4.58
N THR A 106 16.87 -15.89 4.16
CA THR A 106 17.91 -15.62 3.17
C THR A 106 18.97 -14.76 3.83
N ASP A 107 20.23 -14.88 3.40
CA ASP A 107 21.33 -14.06 3.94
C ASP A 107 21.05 -12.56 3.76
N ALA A 108 20.31 -12.17 2.72
CA ALA A 108 19.83 -10.80 2.48
C ALA A 108 18.84 -10.28 3.54
N SER A 109 18.36 -11.14 4.46
CA SER A 109 17.55 -10.69 5.60
C SER A 109 18.34 -9.90 6.63
N GLU A 110 19.68 -10.03 6.65
CA GLU A 110 20.56 -9.22 7.50
C GLU A 110 20.51 -7.73 7.14
N GLU A 111 20.01 -7.39 5.95
CA GLU A 111 19.81 -6.01 5.53
C GLU A 111 18.58 -5.35 6.20
N LEU A 112 17.64 -6.15 6.70
CA LEU A 112 16.49 -5.62 7.42
C LEU A 112 16.92 -5.04 8.78
N PRO A 113 16.22 -4.03 9.30
CA PRO A 113 16.54 -3.48 10.61
C PRO A 113 16.48 -4.53 11.72
N ASP A 114 17.32 -4.37 12.73
CA ASP A 114 17.37 -5.27 13.89
C ASP A 114 16.00 -5.45 14.56
N TYR A 115 15.17 -4.40 14.63
CA TYR A 115 13.83 -4.52 15.21
C TYR A 115 12.87 -5.39 14.39
N VAL A 116 13.19 -5.70 13.13
CA VAL A 116 12.46 -6.64 12.27
C VAL A 116 13.04 -8.04 12.38
N VAL A 117 14.37 -8.19 12.40
CA VAL A 117 15.02 -9.52 12.42
C VAL A 117 15.04 -10.12 13.83
N ASN A 118 15.26 -9.28 14.84
CA ASN A 118 15.35 -9.61 16.26
C ASN A 118 14.26 -8.87 17.07
N PRO A 119 12.98 -9.20 16.84
CA PRO A 119 11.88 -8.53 17.50
C PRO A 119 11.82 -8.81 19.00
N ARG A 120 11.16 -7.91 19.75
CA ARG A 120 10.79 -8.20 21.16
C ARG A 120 9.86 -9.41 21.23
N ALA A 121 9.87 -10.10 22.37
CA ALA A 121 9.06 -11.31 22.62
C ALA A 121 7.58 -11.19 22.19
N GLU A 122 6.96 -10.02 22.35
CA GLU A 122 5.56 -9.79 21.98
C GLU A 122 5.28 -9.77 20.46
N TYR A 123 6.32 -9.62 19.63
CA TYR A 123 6.26 -9.66 18.17
C TYR A 123 7.03 -10.85 17.59
N VAL A 124 7.55 -11.76 18.42
CA VAL A 124 8.18 -12.97 17.89
C VAL A 124 7.14 -13.72 17.06
N GLY A 125 7.50 -13.99 15.82
CA GLY A 125 6.70 -14.70 14.84
C GLY A 125 7.60 -15.59 13.99
N GLY A 126 7.00 -16.46 13.19
CA GLY A 126 7.75 -17.20 12.18
C GLY A 126 8.17 -16.26 11.05
N ASN A 127 9.14 -16.70 10.24
CA ASN A 127 9.46 -16.06 8.97
C ASN A 127 8.37 -16.33 7.89
N THR A 128 7.12 -16.02 8.23
CA THR A 128 5.96 -16.20 7.36
C THR A 128 5.48 -14.90 6.74
N ASP A 129 6.00 -13.76 7.22
CA ASP A 129 5.51 -12.46 6.79
C ASP A 129 6.09 -12.07 5.45
N ARG A 130 5.23 -11.75 4.49
CA ARG A 130 5.64 -11.31 3.17
C ARG A 130 4.81 -10.10 2.79
N ILE A 131 5.49 -9.07 2.31
CA ILE A 131 4.84 -7.98 1.60
C ILE A 131 4.93 -8.31 0.12
N ILE A 132 3.79 -8.36 -0.57
CA ILE A 132 3.76 -8.53 -2.03
C ILE A 132 3.56 -7.16 -2.66
N VAL A 133 4.49 -6.75 -3.50
CA VAL A 133 4.47 -5.47 -4.23
C VAL A 133 4.42 -5.71 -5.72
N ARG A 134 3.69 -4.85 -6.43
CA ARG A 134 3.65 -4.84 -7.90
C ARG A 134 4.50 -3.69 -8.41
N ILE A 135 5.48 -4.01 -9.25
CA ILE A 135 6.48 -3.06 -9.73
C ILE A 135 6.49 -3.04 -11.26
N GLN A 136 6.70 -1.86 -11.83
CA GLN A 136 6.91 -1.68 -13.26
C GLN A 136 8.38 -1.93 -13.59
N ASN A 137 8.67 -2.81 -14.55
CA ASN A 137 10.03 -3.14 -14.95
C ASN A 137 10.81 -1.87 -15.32
N GLY A 138 12.02 -1.73 -14.74
CA GLY A 138 12.90 -0.58 -14.98
C GLY A 138 12.51 0.69 -14.20
N ARG A 139 11.57 0.60 -13.27
CA ARG A 139 11.32 1.61 -12.23
C ARG A 139 11.43 0.92 -10.88
N TRP A 140 12.58 1.11 -10.26
CA TRP A 140 12.85 0.72 -8.87
C TRP A 140 12.64 1.99 -8.05
#